data_AF-A0A2W2EI51-F1
#
_entry.id   AF-A0A2W2EI51-F1
#
_cell.length_a   1.000
_cell.length_b   1.000
_cell.length_c   1.000
_cell.angle_alpha   90.00
_cell.angle_beta   90.00
_cell.angle_gamma   90.00
#
_symmetry.space_group_name_H-M   'P 1'
#
loop_
_entity.id
_entity.type
_entity.pdbx_description
1 polymer ?
#
loop_
_entity_poly.entity_id
_entity_poly.type
_entity_poly.pdbx_seq_one_letter_code
_entity_poly.pdbx_strand_id
1 'polypeptide(L)'
;MTASEGPTVGTLVLLRHGESDWNAKNLFTGWVDVDLTEKGESEARRGGELLREHNLLPDVVHTSVMRRAIRTAELALSAADRHWIAVRRSWRLNERHYGALQGKDKKQTLDEYGEDQFMLWRRSYDTPPPPIADDDEWSQVGDPRYALLPTELMPRTECLKDVVERMLPYWYDSIVPDILAGRTVLVAAHGNSLRALVKHLDQISDEAIAKLNIPTGIPLRYDLDPQLRPQTLGGTYLDPEAAKTAAAAVANQGR
;
A
#
# COMPACT_ATOMS: atom_id res chain seq x y z
N MET A 1 -10.38 37.79 -23.11
CA MET A 1 -9.98 36.36 -23.10
C MET A 1 -9.41 36.08 -21.72
N THR A 2 -10.25 35.65 -20.79
CA THR A 2 -9.79 35.15 -19.49
C THR A 2 -9.07 33.85 -19.75
N ALA A 3 -7.81 33.74 -19.31
CA ALA A 3 -7.10 32.47 -19.32
C ALA A 3 -8.01 31.43 -18.65
N SER A 4 -8.37 30.36 -19.34
CA SER A 4 -9.02 29.23 -18.69
C SER A 4 -8.04 28.75 -17.63
N GLU A 5 -8.38 28.90 -16.35
CA GLU A 5 -7.69 28.17 -15.29
C GLU A 5 -7.67 26.71 -15.74
N GLY A 6 -6.46 26.16 -15.90
CA GLY A 6 -6.30 24.76 -16.26
C GLY A 6 -7.07 23.87 -15.27
N PRO A 7 -7.37 22.62 -15.63
CA PRO A 7 -8.11 21.72 -14.73
C PRO A 7 -7.43 21.70 -13.35
N THR A 8 -8.21 21.97 -12.30
CA THR A 8 -7.72 21.93 -10.92
C THR A 8 -7.34 20.50 -10.58
N VAL A 9 -6.05 20.26 -10.37
CA VAL A 9 -5.53 18.93 -9.99
C VAL A 9 -5.54 18.83 -8.48
N GLY A 10 -6.17 17.77 -7.97
CA GLY A 10 -6.23 17.46 -6.55
C GLY A 10 -4.91 16.94 -6.00
N THR A 11 -4.85 16.80 -4.67
CA THR A 11 -3.68 16.26 -3.98
C THR A 11 -3.85 14.76 -3.73
N LEU A 12 -2.82 13.98 -4.03
CA LEU A 12 -2.77 12.56 -3.69
C LEU A 12 -2.04 12.37 -2.36
N VAL A 13 -2.62 11.59 -1.45
CA VAL A 13 -1.98 11.21 -0.19
C VAL A 13 -1.94 9.69 -0.09
N LEU A 14 -0.75 9.12 0.08
CA LEU A 14 -0.56 7.69 0.28
C LEU A 14 -0.32 7.41 1.77
N LEU A 15 -1.01 6.41 2.33
CA LEU A 15 -0.86 6.00 3.71
C LEU A 15 -0.70 4.49 3.78
N ARG A 16 0.49 4.01 4.14
CA ARG A 16 0.67 2.59 4.47
C ARG A 16 0.00 2.31 5.81
N HIS A 17 -0.69 1.17 5.90
CA HIS A 17 -1.26 0.71 7.16
C HIS A 17 -0.23 0.69 8.31
N GLY A 18 -0.71 0.83 9.54
CA GLY A 18 0.14 0.71 10.74
C GLY A 18 0.65 -0.72 10.96
N GLU A 19 1.53 -0.93 11.93
CA GLU A 19 2.01 -2.27 12.29
C GLU A 19 0.87 -3.28 12.50
N SER A 20 0.99 -4.45 11.86
CA SER A 20 0.06 -5.57 12.03
C SER A 20 0.61 -6.66 12.95
N ASP A 21 -0.28 -7.52 13.46
CA ASP A 21 0.10 -8.66 14.34
C ASP A 21 1.25 -9.49 13.74
N TRP A 22 1.21 -9.73 12.43
CA TRP A 22 2.22 -10.53 11.74
C TRP A 22 3.47 -9.74 11.37
N ASN A 23 3.40 -8.40 11.31
CA ASN A 23 4.62 -7.60 11.24
C ASN A 23 5.38 -7.69 12.57
N ALA A 24 4.69 -7.58 13.71
CA ALA A 24 5.28 -7.73 15.02
C ALA A 24 5.87 -9.13 15.25
N LYS A 25 5.23 -10.17 14.70
CA LYS A 25 5.71 -11.57 14.74
C LYS A 25 6.69 -11.95 13.64
N ASN A 26 7.11 -11.00 12.79
CA ASN A 26 8.05 -11.24 11.68
C ASN A 26 7.59 -12.31 10.65
N LEU A 27 6.28 -12.49 10.47
CA LEU A 27 5.73 -13.44 9.50
C LEU A 27 5.53 -12.79 8.12
N PHE A 28 5.53 -13.61 7.06
CA PHE A 28 5.04 -13.23 5.75
C PHE A 28 3.51 -13.22 5.74
N THR A 29 2.90 -12.06 5.49
CA THR A 29 1.43 -11.89 5.58
C THR A 29 0.74 -12.09 4.24
N GLY A 30 1.08 -11.28 3.25
CA GLY A 30 0.38 -11.25 1.97
C GLY A 30 -1.11 -11.02 2.13
N TRP A 31 -1.90 -11.94 1.59
CA TRP A 31 -3.35 -11.81 1.56
C TRP A 31 -4.08 -12.32 2.81
N VAL A 32 -3.34 -12.87 3.78
CA VAL A 32 -3.90 -13.23 5.08
C VAL A 32 -4.40 -11.97 5.80
N ASP A 33 -5.64 -12.03 6.29
CA ASP A 33 -6.36 -10.88 6.83
C ASP A 33 -6.12 -10.70 8.32
N VAL A 34 -4.90 -10.27 8.66
CA VAL A 34 -4.49 -9.98 10.05
C VAL A 34 -4.84 -8.56 10.47
N ASP A 35 -4.98 -8.36 11.77
CA ASP A 35 -5.35 -7.07 12.35
C ASP A 35 -4.13 -6.18 12.66
N LEU A 36 -4.41 -4.93 13.04
CA LEU A 36 -3.43 -3.99 13.59
C LEU A 36 -3.08 -4.36 15.03
N THR A 37 -1.83 -4.08 15.42
CA THR A 37 -1.45 -4.03 16.84
C THR A 37 -1.91 -2.70 17.45
N GLU A 38 -1.89 -2.56 18.79
CA GLU A 38 -2.14 -1.27 19.47
C GLU A 38 -1.20 -0.16 18.96
N LYS A 39 0.04 -0.53 18.66
CA LYS A 39 1.02 0.37 18.03
C LYS A 39 0.56 0.76 16.62
N GLY A 40 0.11 -0.19 15.81
CA GLY A 40 -0.43 0.09 14.48
C GLY A 40 -1.67 0.98 14.50
N GLU A 41 -2.54 0.84 15.50
CA GLU A 41 -3.67 1.75 15.69
C GLU A 41 -3.22 3.17 16.05
N SER A 42 -2.22 3.30 16.92
CA SER A 42 -1.63 4.60 17.28
C SER A 42 -0.98 5.27 16.07
N GLU A 43 -0.25 4.50 15.25
CA GLU A 43 0.31 4.95 13.97
C GLU A 43 -0.78 5.46 13.02
N ALA A 44 -1.91 4.75 12.90
CA ALA A 44 -3.03 5.16 12.05
C ALA A 44 -3.70 6.45 12.54
N ARG A 45 -3.92 6.59 13.85
CA ARG A 45 -4.46 7.83 14.44
C ARG A 45 -3.52 9.00 14.19
N ARG A 46 -2.22 8.81 14.42
CA ARG A 46 -1.19 9.83 14.14
C ARG A 46 -1.19 10.26 12.67
N GLY A 47 -1.37 9.30 11.76
CA GLY A 47 -1.53 9.59 10.33
C GLY A 47 -2.68 10.57 10.07
N GLY A 48 -3.84 10.36 10.70
CA GLY A 48 -4.98 11.29 10.59
C GLY A 48 -4.76 12.65 11.23
N GLU A 49 -4.07 12.71 12.37
CA GLU A 49 -3.67 13.99 13.00
C GLU A 49 -2.75 14.80 12.09
N LEU A 50 -1.77 14.16 11.45
CA LEU A 50 -0.89 14.78 10.45
C LEU A 50 -1.69 15.36 9.27
N LEU A 51 -2.71 14.66 8.77
CA LEU A 51 -3.58 15.19 7.71
C LEU A 51 -4.25 16.50 8.15
N ARG A 52 -4.75 16.56 9.39
CA ARG A 52 -5.39 17.76 9.95
C ARG A 52 -4.39 18.89 10.17
N GLU A 53 -3.23 18.59 10.75
CA GLU A 53 -2.14 19.56 11.02
C GLU A 53 -1.64 20.23 9.73
N HIS A 54 -1.60 19.48 8.62
CA HIS A 54 -1.15 19.98 7.33
C HIS A 54 -2.28 20.47 6.41
N ASN A 55 -3.53 20.54 6.91
CA ASN A 55 -4.71 20.94 6.13
C ASN A 55 -4.92 20.11 4.84
N LEU A 56 -4.67 18.80 4.92
CA LEU A 56 -4.82 17.81 3.85
C LEU A 56 -6.02 16.89 4.13
N LEU A 57 -7.17 17.49 4.42
CA LEU A 57 -8.38 16.76 4.76
C LEU A 57 -8.93 16.05 3.51
N PRO A 58 -9.05 14.70 3.51
CA PRO A 58 -9.48 13.98 2.32
C PRO A 58 -10.95 14.20 1.99
N ASP A 59 -11.27 14.16 0.70
CA ASP A 59 -12.64 14.17 0.16
C ASP A 59 -13.11 12.76 -0.25
N VAL A 60 -12.16 11.85 -0.48
CA VAL A 60 -12.43 10.44 -0.79
C VAL A 60 -11.28 9.56 -0.30
N VAL A 61 -11.62 8.35 0.15
CA VAL A 61 -10.64 7.32 0.48
C VAL A 61 -10.74 6.14 -0.48
N HIS A 62 -9.59 5.65 -0.92
CA HIS A 62 -9.44 4.35 -1.54
C HIS A 62 -8.64 3.43 -0.62
N THR A 63 -9.12 2.21 -0.42
CA THR A 63 -8.42 1.22 0.39
C THR A 63 -8.57 -0.20 -0.18
N SER A 64 -7.80 -1.13 0.36
CA SER A 64 -7.87 -2.54 0.04
C SER A 64 -9.11 -3.22 0.64
N VAL A 65 -9.26 -4.54 0.46
CA VAL A 65 -10.27 -5.34 1.17
C VAL A 65 -9.71 -6.03 2.43
N MET A 66 -8.57 -5.57 2.94
CA MET A 66 -7.88 -6.14 4.11
C MET A 66 -8.07 -5.27 5.35
N ARG A 67 -8.42 -5.90 6.46
CA ARG A 67 -8.82 -5.22 7.71
C ARG A 67 -7.78 -4.22 8.22
N ARG A 68 -6.49 -4.54 8.15
CA ARG A 68 -5.41 -3.65 8.61
C ARG A 68 -5.37 -2.31 7.88
N ALA A 69 -5.64 -2.29 6.58
CA ALA A 69 -5.69 -1.05 5.80
C ALA A 69 -7.03 -0.33 5.98
N ILE A 70 -8.13 -1.08 6.05
CA ILE A 70 -9.48 -0.54 6.32
C ILE A 70 -9.50 0.17 7.68
N ARG A 71 -9.04 -0.48 8.74
CA ARG A 71 -8.95 0.10 10.09
C ARG A 71 -7.99 1.27 10.14
N THR A 72 -6.87 1.22 9.41
CA THR A 72 -5.97 2.37 9.31
C THR A 72 -6.71 3.58 8.73
N ALA A 73 -7.49 3.38 7.66
CA ALA A 73 -8.30 4.43 7.08
C ALA A 73 -9.36 4.97 8.07
N GLU A 74 -10.09 4.08 8.75
CA GLU A 74 -11.13 4.46 9.73
C GLU A 74 -10.55 5.28 10.89
N LEU A 75 -9.42 4.86 11.45
CA LEU A 75 -8.74 5.57 12.54
C LEU A 75 -8.18 6.93 12.09
N ALA A 76 -7.60 6.98 10.88
CA ALA A 76 -7.10 8.23 10.31
C ALA A 76 -8.24 9.22 10.02
N LEU A 77 -9.35 8.76 9.45
CA LEU A 77 -10.55 9.58 9.22
C LEU A 77 -11.15 10.09 10.54
N SER A 78 -11.07 9.30 11.61
CA SER A 78 -11.51 9.73 12.94
C SER A 78 -10.70 10.89 13.47
N ALA A 79 -9.38 10.81 13.36
CA ALA A 79 -8.50 11.87 13.85
C ALA A 79 -8.59 13.14 12.98
N ALA A 80 -8.88 12.97 11.69
CA ALA A 80 -9.06 14.06 10.74
C ALA A 80 -10.48 14.65 10.69
N ASP A 81 -11.43 14.12 11.48
CA ASP A 81 -12.85 14.51 11.48
C ASP A 81 -13.50 14.44 10.07
N ARG A 82 -13.27 13.32 9.37
CA ARG A 82 -13.72 13.09 7.98
C ARG A 82 -14.45 11.76 7.77
N HIS A 83 -15.05 11.20 8.82
CA HIS A 83 -15.74 9.90 8.79
C HIS A 83 -16.84 9.73 7.74
N TRP A 84 -17.48 10.83 7.33
CA TRP A 84 -18.65 10.81 6.45
C TRP A 84 -18.31 10.72 4.96
N ILE A 85 -17.03 10.85 4.58
CA ILE A 85 -16.64 10.88 3.18
C ILE A 85 -16.75 9.51 2.51
N ALA A 86 -16.77 9.48 1.18
CA ALA A 86 -16.86 8.24 0.44
C ALA A 86 -15.60 7.37 0.65
N VAL A 87 -15.80 6.09 0.92
CA VAL A 87 -14.73 5.08 1.03
C VAL A 87 -14.96 3.98 -0.01
N ARG A 88 -14.01 3.81 -0.92
CA ARG A 88 -14.03 2.77 -1.97
C ARG A 88 -13.02 1.68 -1.65
N ARG A 89 -13.44 0.42 -1.72
CA ARG A 89 -12.60 -0.74 -1.41
C ARG A 89 -12.35 -1.56 -2.67
N SER A 90 -11.13 -2.02 -2.87
CA SER A 90 -10.77 -2.84 -4.03
C SER A 90 -9.64 -3.82 -3.72
N TRP A 91 -9.80 -5.07 -4.14
CA TRP A 91 -8.73 -6.08 -4.06
C TRP A 91 -7.49 -5.67 -4.86
N ARG A 92 -7.64 -4.79 -5.87
CA ARG A 92 -6.50 -4.26 -6.64
C ARG A 92 -5.55 -3.40 -5.80
N LEU A 93 -5.97 -2.97 -4.62
CA LEU A 93 -5.13 -2.29 -3.62
C LEU A 93 -4.60 -3.22 -2.52
N ASN A 94 -4.85 -4.53 -2.58
CA ASN A 94 -4.29 -5.50 -1.64
C ASN A 94 -2.75 -5.51 -1.65
N GLU A 95 -2.15 -5.98 -0.56
CA GLU A 95 -0.72 -6.32 -0.48
C GLU A 95 -0.33 -7.33 -1.57
N ARG A 96 0.96 -7.49 -1.85
CA ARG A 96 1.46 -8.60 -2.69
C ARG A 96 1.08 -9.95 -2.09
N HIS A 97 0.50 -10.85 -2.87
CA HIS A 97 0.28 -12.24 -2.46
C HIS A 97 1.62 -12.97 -2.28
N TYR A 98 1.91 -13.49 -1.08
CA TYR A 98 3.22 -14.10 -0.80
C TYR A 98 3.28 -15.60 -1.12
N GLY A 99 2.18 -16.16 -1.67
CA GLY A 99 2.11 -17.55 -2.05
C GLY A 99 2.38 -18.49 -0.89
N ALA A 100 3.12 -19.56 -1.12
CA ALA A 100 3.46 -20.55 -0.10
C ALA A 100 4.37 -20.01 1.02
N LEU A 101 4.74 -18.72 1.00
CA LEU A 101 5.40 -18.08 2.13
C LEU A 101 4.41 -17.53 3.16
N GLN A 102 3.13 -17.37 2.83
CA GLN A 102 2.12 -16.87 3.78
C GLN A 102 2.11 -17.72 5.06
N GLY A 103 2.20 -17.06 6.22
CA GLY A 103 2.26 -17.70 7.54
C GLY A 103 3.67 -18.10 8.00
N LYS A 104 4.66 -18.14 7.11
CA LYS A 104 6.04 -18.50 7.47
C LYS A 104 6.78 -17.35 8.16
N ASP A 105 7.64 -17.70 9.11
CA ASP A 105 8.56 -16.76 9.73
C ASP A 105 9.68 -16.39 8.76
N LYS A 106 9.97 -15.09 8.66
CA LYS A 106 10.97 -14.57 7.72
C LYS A 106 12.39 -14.99 8.08
N LYS A 107 12.73 -15.04 9.36
CA LYS A 107 14.06 -15.43 9.82
C LYS A 107 14.29 -16.92 9.60
N GLN A 108 13.30 -17.75 9.93
CA GLN A 108 13.37 -19.19 9.63
C GLN A 108 13.49 -19.45 8.12
N THR A 109 12.74 -18.71 7.30
CA THR A 109 12.85 -18.80 5.84
C THR A 109 14.24 -18.37 5.35
N LEU A 110 14.83 -17.33 5.95
CA LEU A 110 16.19 -16.89 5.65
C LEU A 110 17.23 -17.95 6.02
N ASP A 111 17.09 -18.57 7.20
CA ASP A 111 17.99 -19.62 7.68
C ASP A 111 17.91 -20.90 6.81
N GLU A 112 16.73 -21.23 6.29
CA GLU A 112 16.51 -22.42 5.45
C GLU A 112 16.99 -22.23 3.99
N TYR A 113 16.66 -21.10 3.36
CA TYR A 113 16.88 -20.89 1.92
C TYR A 113 18.09 -19.99 1.60
N GLY A 114 18.67 -19.32 2.61
CA GLY A 114 19.79 -18.40 2.44
C GLY A 114 19.40 -16.99 1.98
N GLU A 115 20.34 -16.04 2.12
CA GLU A 115 20.12 -14.60 1.85
C GLU A 115 19.69 -14.34 0.40
N ASP A 116 20.34 -14.98 -0.58
CA ASP A 116 20.07 -14.73 -2.00
C ASP A 116 18.62 -15.09 -2.38
N GLN A 117 18.15 -16.28 -1.98
CA GLN A 117 16.79 -16.74 -2.24
C GLN A 117 15.75 -15.94 -1.46
N PHE A 118 16.03 -15.62 -0.20
CA PHE A 118 15.18 -14.78 0.63
C PHE A 118 15.01 -13.37 0.03
N MET A 119 16.11 -12.76 -0.42
CA MET A 119 16.09 -11.45 -1.05
C MET A 119 15.42 -11.48 -2.43
N LEU A 120 15.60 -12.55 -3.20
CA LEU A 120 14.88 -12.76 -4.46
C LEU A 120 13.36 -12.73 -4.24
N TRP A 121 12.83 -13.55 -3.33
CA TRP A 121 11.39 -13.56 -3.04
C TRP A 121 10.89 -12.26 -2.40
N ARG A 122 11.69 -11.63 -1.53
CA ARG A 122 11.27 -10.43 -0.81
C ARG A 122 11.31 -9.18 -1.69
N ARG A 123 12.26 -9.06 -2.62
CA ARG A 123 12.57 -7.80 -3.29
C ARG A 123 12.66 -7.86 -4.81
N SER A 124 12.69 -9.03 -5.44
CA SER A 124 12.63 -9.13 -6.90
C SER A 124 11.39 -8.42 -7.44
N TYR A 125 11.57 -7.76 -8.58
CA TYR A 125 10.48 -7.09 -9.27
C TYR A 125 9.57 -8.10 -9.98
N ASP A 126 10.15 -9.08 -10.67
CA ASP A 126 9.47 -9.97 -11.63
C ASP A 126 9.46 -11.45 -11.22
N THR A 127 10.12 -11.80 -10.11
CA THR A 127 10.19 -13.19 -9.63
C THR A 127 9.27 -13.39 -8.43
N PRO A 128 8.16 -14.13 -8.57
CA PRO A 128 7.25 -14.38 -7.47
C PRO A 128 7.79 -15.47 -6.51
N PRO A 129 7.33 -15.50 -5.25
CA PRO A 129 7.46 -16.69 -4.39
C PRO A 129 6.78 -17.92 -4.99
N PRO A 130 7.01 -19.14 -4.44
CA PRO A 130 6.30 -20.33 -4.88
C PRO A 130 4.78 -20.19 -4.70
N PRO A 131 3.96 -20.72 -5.63
CA PRO A 131 2.50 -20.66 -5.51
C PRO A 131 2.01 -21.44 -4.29
N ILE A 132 0.98 -20.90 -3.62
CA ILE A 132 0.25 -21.61 -2.56
C ILE A 132 -0.70 -22.65 -3.17
N ALA A 133 -0.96 -23.74 -2.46
CA ALA A 133 -2.01 -24.70 -2.83
C ALA A 133 -3.39 -24.12 -2.50
N ASP A 134 -4.41 -24.46 -3.30
CA ASP A 134 -5.76 -23.90 -3.14
C ASP A 134 -6.41 -24.29 -1.81
N ASP A 135 -6.06 -25.47 -1.27
CA ASP A 135 -6.55 -26.05 -0.01
C ASP A 135 -5.66 -25.75 1.22
N ASP A 136 -4.61 -24.95 1.05
CA ASP A 136 -3.76 -24.48 2.15
C ASP A 136 -4.55 -23.59 3.13
N GLU A 137 -4.23 -23.68 4.42
CA GLU A 137 -4.86 -22.88 5.49
C GLU A 137 -4.80 -21.36 5.21
N TRP A 138 -3.73 -20.90 4.55
CA TRP A 138 -3.51 -19.49 4.24
C TRP A 138 -3.89 -19.11 2.81
N SER A 139 -4.54 -20.00 2.06
CA SER A 139 -5.11 -19.70 0.74
C SER A 139 -6.32 -18.75 0.86
N GLN A 140 -6.50 -17.89 -0.14
CA GLN A 140 -7.69 -17.03 -0.25
C GLN A 140 -8.73 -17.59 -1.23
N VAL A 141 -8.46 -18.75 -1.82
CA VAL A 141 -9.42 -19.43 -2.68
C VAL A 141 -10.66 -19.80 -1.87
N GLY A 142 -11.84 -19.47 -2.41
CA GLY A 142 -13.11 -19.68 -1.72
C GLY A 142 -13.51 -18.60 -0.71
N ASP A 143 -12.66 -17.59 -0.44
CA ASP A 143 -13.05 -16.46 0.41
C ASP A 143 -14.15 -15.62 -0.27
N PRO A 144 -15.30 -15.38 0.40
CA PRO A 144 -16.43 -14.64 -0.17
C PRO A 144 -16.08 -13.23 -0.69
N ARG A 145 -15.04 -12.58 -0.13
CA ARG A 145 -14.59 -11.25 -0.58
C ARG A 145 -14.14 -11.23 -2.04
N TYR A 146 -13.70 -12.38 -2.56
CA TYR A 146 -13.21 -12.54 -3.91
C TYR A 146 -14.14 -13.40 -4.79
N ALA A 147 -15.38 -13.66 -4.35
CA ALA A 147 -16.31 -14.53 -5.07
C ALA A 147 -16.65 -14.05 -6.49
N LEU A 148 -16.53 -12.75 -6.76
CA LEU A 148 -16.75 -12.15 -8.08
C LEU A 148 -15.45 -11.96 -8.89
N LEU A 149 -14.31 -12.37 -8.35
CA LEU A 149 -13.03 -12.30 -9.04
C LEU A 149 -12.94 -13.49 -10.01
N PRO A 150 -12.73 -13.26 -11.32
CA PRO A 150 -12.45 -14.34 -12.25
C PRO A 150 -11.27 -15.19 -11.79
N THR A 151 -11.35 -16.50 -11.99
CA THR A 151 -10.37 -17.47 -11.47
C THR A 151 -8.95 -17.17 -11.95
N GLU A 152 -8.80 -16.65 -13.17
CA GLU A 152 -7.52 -16.23 -13.76
C GLU A 152 -6.89 -15.01 -13.08
N LEU A 153 -7.69 -14.20 -12.38
CA LEU A 153 -7.21 -13.06 -11.61
C LEU A 153 -6.99 -13.38 -10.12
N MET A 154 -7.38 -14.57 -9.66
CA MET A 154 -7.14 -15.02 -8.28
C MET A 154 -5.68 -15.50 -8.14
N PRO A 155 -4.80 -14.75 -7.44
CA PRO A 155 -3.39 -15.09 -7.38
C PRO A 155 -3.14 -16.27 -6.45
N ARG A 156 -2.22 -17.15 -6.84
CA ARG A 156 -1.59 -18.13 -5.93
C ARG A 156 -0.23 -17.65 -5.45
N THR A 157 0.31 -16.61 -6.08
CA THR A 157 1.55 -15.91 -5.73
C THR A 157 1.62 -14.64 -6.58
N GLU A 158 2.35 -13.63 -6.12
CA GLU A 158 2.60 -12.40 -6.87
C GLU A 158 4.06 -11.95 -6.66
N CYS A 159 4.67 -11.43 -7.72
CA CYS A 159 5.82 -10.53 -7.66
C CYS A 159 5.36 -9.07 -7.62
N LEU A 160 6.28 -8.10 -7.63
CA LEU A 160 5.88 -6.68 -7.63
C LEU A 160 5.28 -6.25 -8.99
N LYS A 161 5.75 -6.85 -10.09
CA LYS A 161 5.21 -6.62 -11.44
C LYS A 161 3.73 -6.99 -11.53
N ASP A 162 3.34 -8.15 -11.00
CA ASP A 162 1.92 -8.59 -10.98
C ASP A 162 1.04 -7.58 -10.21
N VAL A 163 1.56 -7.05 -9.09
CA VAL A 163 0.88 -6.00 -8.31
C VAL A 163 0.70 -4.71 -9.12
N VAL A 164 1.74 -4.29 -9.88
CA VAL A 164 1.64 -3.14 -10.81
C VAL A 164 0.54 -3.40 -11.85
N GLU A 165 0.55 -4.56 -12.49
CA GLU A 165 -0.40 -4.92 -13.55
C GLU A 165 -1.86 -4.90 -13.06
N ARG A 166 -2.15 -5.43 -11.87
CA ARG A 166 -3.51 -5.37 -11.33
C ARG A 166 -3.90 -4.01 -10.74
N MET A 167 -2.95 -3.21 -10.28
CA MET A 167 -3.23 -1.93 -9.61
C MET A 167 -3.47 -0.81 -10.62
N LEU A 168 -2.71 -0.75 -11.72
CA LEU A 168 -2.80 0.35 -12.70
C LEU A 168 -4.20 0.56 -13.30
N PRO A 169 -4.98 -0.48 -13.66
CA PRO A 169 -6.36 -0.27 -14.07
C PRO A 169 -7.20 0.45 -13.01
N TYR A 170 -7.01 0.12 -11.73
CA TYR A 170 -7.71 0.82 -10.64
C TYR A 170 -7.23 2.26 -10.45
N TRP A 171 -5.93 2.51 -10.62
CA TRP A 171 -5.37 3.85 -10.62
C TRP A 171 -6.08 4.72 -11.67
N TYR A 172 -6.11 4.30 -12.93
CA TYR A 172 -6.69 5.08 -14.02
C TYR A 172 -8.21 5.18 -13.98
N ASP A 173 -8.91 4.10 -13.64
CA ASP A 173 -10.38 4.06 -13.74
C ASP A 173 -11.08 4.60 -12.48
N SER A 174 -10.38 4.64 -11.33
CA SER A 174 -11.01 4.98 -10.04
C SER A 174 -10.32 6.10 -9.28
N ILE A 175 -8.99 6.17 -9.25
CA ILE A 175 -8.26 7.18 -8.45
C ILE A 175 -8.03 8.47 -9.26
N VAL A 176 -7.54 8.34 -10.49
CA VAL A 176 -7.27 9.47 -11.39
C VAL A 176 -8.48 10.36 -11.62
N PRO A 177 -9.71 9.85 -11.83
CA PRO A 177 -10.88 10.70 -12.01
C PRO A 177 -11.16 11.59 -10.80
N ASP A 178 -10.90 11.12 -9.57
CA ASP A 178 -11.07 11.92 -8.37
C ASP A 178 -9.98 13.00 -8.24
N ILE A 179 -8.72 12.68 -8.59
CA ILE A 179 -7.62 13.65 -8.64
C ILE A 179 -7.92 14.75 -9.66
N LEU A 180 -8.33 14.39 -10.88
CA LEU A 180 -8.64 15.35 -11.95
C LEU A 180 -9.92 16.16 -11.68
N ALA A 181 -10.75 15.72 -10.73
CA ALA A 181 -11.87 16.48 -10.20
C ALA A 181 -11.47 17.46 -9.07
N GLY A 182 -10.17 17.63 -8.81
CA GLY A 182 -9.65 18.57 -7.82
C GLY A 182 -9.71 18.08 -6.37
N ARG A 183 -9.99 16.79 -6.12
CA ARG A 183 -10.18 16.25 -4.77
C ARG A 183 -8.87 15.95 -4.05
N THR A 184 -8.84 16.10 -2.73
CA THR A 184 -7.81 15.47 -1.91
C THR A 184 -8.13 13.98 -1.75
N VAL A 185 -7.31 13.13 -2.37
CA VAL A 185 -7.51 11.68 -2.41
C VAL A 185 -6.57 10.98 -1.43
N LEU A 186 -7.11 10.24 -0.47
CA LEU A 186 -6.34 9.38 0.42
C LEU A 186 -6.36 7.93 -0.07
N VAL A 187 -5.18 7.33 -0.28
CA VAL A 187 -5.02 5.90 -0.57
C VAL A 187 -4.39 5.22 0.64
N ALA A 188 -5.23 4.55 1.46
CA ALA A 188 -4.78 3.78 2.61
C ALA A 188 -4.60 2.31 2.23
N ALA A 189 -3.35 1.84 2.10
CA ALA A 189 -3.06 0.53 1.54
C ALA A 189 -1.79 -0.12 2.14
N HIS A 190 -1.07 -0.92 1.34
CA HIS A 190 0.01 -1.79 1.81
C HIS A 190 1.36 -1.44 1.20
N GLY A 191 2.41 -2.08 1.70
CA GLY A 191 3.78 -1.80 1.27
C GLY A 191 3.96 -1.95 -0.25
N ASN A 192 3.61 -3.10 -0.83
CA ASN A 192 3.87 -3.34 -2.25
C ASN A 192 2.87 -2.65 -3.18
N SER A 193 1.60 -2.52 -2.78
CA SER A 193 0.63 -1.77 -3.60
C SER A 193 1.00 -0.28 -3.70
N LEU A 194 1.48 0.32 -2.60
CA LEU A 194 1.95 1.71 -2.62
C LEU A 194 3.30 1.84 -3.33
N ARG A 195 4.22 0.87 -3.19
CA ARG A 195 5.48 0.84 -3.98
C ARG A 195 5.19 0.74 -5.47
N ALA A 196 4.21 -0.06 -5.88
CA ALA A 196 3.78 -0.16 -7.28
C ALA A 196 3.29 1.19 -7.82
N LEU A 197 2.50 1.93 -7.02
CA LEU A 197 2.03 3.27 -7.41
C LEU A 197 3.16 4.30 -7.45
N VAL A 198 4.04 4.32 -6.45
CA VAL A 198 5.22 5.19 -6.44
C VAL A 198 6.15 4.89 -7.61
N LYS A 199 6.38 3.60 -7.94
CA LYS A 199 7.14 3.20 -9.13
C LYS A 199 6.55 3.81 -10.40
N HIS A 200 5.23 3.76 -10.54
CA HIS A 200 4.53 4.31 -11.69
C HIS A 200 4.63 5.84 -11.75
N LEU A 201 4.39 6.53 -10.64
CA LEU A 201 4.42 7.99 -10.57
C LEU A 201 5.83 8.55 -10.84
N ASP A 202 6.83 7.98 -10.18
CA ASP A 202 8.21 8.48 -10.23
C ASP A 202 9.06 7.83 -11.33
N GLN A 203 8.48 6.95 -12.16
CA GLN A 203 9.17 6.21 -13.23
C GLN A 203 10.44 5.48 -12.72
N ILE A 204 10.34 4.90 -11.53
CA ILE A 204 11.46 4.20 -10.87
C ILE A 204 11.79 2.93 -11.67
N SER A 205 13.08 2.64 -11.90
CA SER A 205 13.52 1.41 -12.58
C SER A 205 13.25 0.14 -11.75
N ASP A 206 13.34 -1.02 -12.37
CA ASP A 206 13.13 -2.33 -11.72
C ASP A 206 14.22 -2.62 -10.67
N GLU A 207 15.44 -2.12 -10.89
CA GLU A 207 16.56 -2.25 -9.95
C GLU A 207 16.41 -1.30 -8.75
N ALA A 208 15.95 -0.07 -9.00
CA ALA A 208 15.81 0.94 -7.96
C ALA A 208 14.61 0.65 -7.05
N ILE A 209 13.50 0.14 -7.59
CA ILE A 209 12.28 -0.11 -6.79
C ILE A 209 12.51 -1.14 -5.69
N ALA A 210 13.42 -2.09 -5.87
CA ALA A 210 13.79 -3.10 -4.87
C ALA A 210 14.24 -2.47 -3.53
N LYS A 211 14.86 -1.28 -3.59
CA LYS A 211 15.42 -0.56 -2.44
C LYS A 211 14.42 0.37 -1.76
N LEU A 212 13.31 0.71 -2.41
CA LEU A 212 12.30 1.61 -1.85
C LEU A 212 11.57 0.94 -0.68
N ASN A 213 11.52 1.65 0.45
CA ASN A 213 10.76 1.25 1.64
C ASN A 213 9.80 2.38 2.01
N ILE A 214 8.50 2.05 2.06
CA ILE A 214 7.47 2.99 2.50
C ILE A 214 7.23 2.73 3.99
N PRO A 215 7.39 3.72 4.89
CA PRO A 215 7.17 3.57 6.33
C PRO A 215 5.70 3.30 6.64
N THR A 216 5.41 2.69 7.80
CA THR A 216 4.04 2.49 8.29
C THR A 216 3.50 3.80 8.88
N GLY A 217 2.20 4.07 8.70
CA GLY A 217 1.48 5.12 9.43
C GLY A 217 1.77 6.58 9.09
N ILE A 218 2.74 6.86 8.21
CA ILE A 218 3.15 8.25 7.90
C ILE A 218 2.64 8.63 6.51
N PRO A 219 1.76 9.64 6.39
CA PRO A 219 1.23 10.04 5.10
C PRO A 219 2.30 10.62 4.17
N LEU A 220 2.26 10.22 2.91
CA LEU A 220 3.12 10.68 1.82
C LEU A 220 2.29 11.47 0.81
N ARG A 221 2.55 12.77 0.68
CA ARG A 221 1.86 13.66 -0.24
C ARG A 221 2.52 13.67 -1.61
N TYR A 222 1.70 13.58 -2.65
CA TYR A 222 2.07 13.85 -4.03
C TYR A 222 1.26 15.05 -4.54
N ASP A 223 1.98 16.07 -4.99
CA ASP A 223 1.45 17.19 -5.76
C ASP A 223 1.69 16.86 -7.24
N LEU A 224 0.62 16.66 -8.00
CA LEU A 224 0.67 16.22 -9.40
C LEU A 224 0.35 17.39 -10.35
N ASP A 225 0.93 17.37 -11.55
CA ASP A 225 0.53 18.27 -12.63
C ASP A 225 -0.71 17.73 -13.38
N PRO A 226 -1.29 18.48 -14.35
CA PRO A 226 -2.45 18.00 -15.11
C PRO A 226 -2.19 16.78 -15.99
N GLN A 227 -0.94 16.36 -16.16
CA GLN A 227 -0.53 15.12 -16.83
C GLN A 227 -0.22 14.01 -15.81
N LEU A 228 -0.58 14.22 -14.54
CA LEU A 228 -0.38 13.30 -13.41
C LEU A 228 1.10 13.04 -13.08
N ARG A 229 1.99 13.95 -13.48
CA ARG A 229 3.41 13.84 -13.17
C ARG A 229 3.70 14.49 -11.81
N PRO A 230 4.48 13.85 -10.93
CA PRO A 230 4.89 14.44 -9.66
C PRO A 230 5.69 15.73 -9.87
N GLN A 231 5.30 16.79 -9.15
CA GLN A 231 6.11 18.00 -9.07
C GLN A 231 7.37 17.79 -8.20
N THR A 232 7.28 16.87 -7.24
CA THR A 232 8.41 16.42 -6.40
C THR A 232 8.51 14.90 -6.51
N LEU A 233 9.59 14.40 -7.11
CA LEU A 233 9.85 12.96 -7.19
C LEU A 233 10.01 12.37 -5.78
N GLY A 234 9.37 11.23 -5.54
CA GLY A 234 9.34 10.57 -4.23
C GLY A 234 8.31 11.16 -3.26
N GLY A 235 7.60 12.22 -3.65
CA GLY A 235 6.63 12.92 -2.82
C GLY A 235 7.23 13.58 -1.57
N THR A 236 6.36 14.06 -0.69
CA THR A 236 6.73 14.73 0.57
C THR A 236 6.01 14.06 1.73
N TYR A 237 6.75 13.42 2.64
CA TYR A 237 6.19 12.91 3.89
C TYR A 237 5.76 14.08 4.79
N LEU A 238 4.63 13.91 5.49
CA LEU A 238 4.16 14.93 6.44
C LEU A 238 4.98 14.97 7.73
N ASP A 239 5.69 13.89 8.05
CA ASP A 239 6.71 13.83 9.10
C ASP A 239 8.00 13.18 8.55
N PRO A 240 8.91 13.96 7.93
CA PRO A 240 10.10 13.42 7.27
C PRO A 240 11.07 12.69 8.20
N GLU A 241 11.23 13.14 9.45
CA GLU A 241 12.16 12.53 10.41
C GLU A 241 11.62 11.20 10.92
N ALA A 242 10.32 11.14 11.25
CA ALA A 242 9.67 9.87 11.55
C ALA A 242 9.70 8.93 10.35
N ALA A 243 9.50 9.44 9.13
CA ALA A 243 9.50 8.63 7.90
C ALA A 243 10.85 7.97 7.67
N LYS A 244 11.95 8.72 7.83
CA LYS A 244 13.31 8.20 7.72
C LYS A 244 13.57 7.08 8.73
N THR A 245 13.15 7.28 9.98
CA THR A 245 13.35 6.32 11.07
C THR A 245 12.54 5.04 10.83
N ALA A 246 11.26 5.17 10.48
CA ALA A 246 10.37 4.05 10.20
C ALA A 246 10.75 3.29 8.92
N ALA A 247 11.24 3.97 7.87
CA ALA A 247 11.71 3.32 6.65
C ALA A 247 12.95 2.45 6.91
N ALA A 248 13.86 2.89 7.77
CA ALA A 248 15.01 2.08 8.20
C ALA A 248 14.57 0.83 8.97
N ALA A 249 13.58 0.96 9.86
CA ALA A 249 13.00 -0.19 10.57
C ALA A 249 12.39 -1.22 9.60
N VAL A 250 11.67 -0.78 8.57
CA VAL A 250 11.09 -1.65 7.52
C VAL A 250 12.18 -2.39 6.74
N ALA A 251 13.28 -1.71 6.40
CA ALA A 251 14.43 -2.34 5.73
C ALA A 251 14.98 -3.53 6.54
N ASN A 252 15.09 -3.35 7.86
CA ASN A 252 15.64 -4.35 8.78
C ASN A 252 14.67 -5.47 9.18
N GLN A 253 13.39 -5.40 8.82
CA GLN A 253 12.45 -6.51 9.07
C GLN A 253 12.89 -7.79 8.37
N GLY A 254 12.84 -8.92 9.07
CA GLY A 254 13.24 -10.24 8.56
C GLY A 254 14.73 -10.56 8.70
N ARG A 255 15.52 -9.70 9.35
CA ARG A 255 16.92 -9.94 9.72
C ARG A 255 17.05 -10.09 11.24
#